data_AF-A0A8D5FJK8-F1
#
_entry.id   AF-A0A8D5FJK8-F1
#
_cell.length_a   1.000
_cell.length_b   1.000
_cell.length_c   1.000
_cell.angle_alpha   90.00
_cell.angle_beta   90.00
_cell.angle_gamma   90.00
#
_symmetry.space_group_name_H-M   'P 1'
#
loop_
_entity.id
_entity.type
_entity.pdbx_description
1 polymer ?
#
loop_
_entity_poly.entity_id
_entity_poly.type
_entity_poly.pdbx_seq_one_letter_code
_entity_poly.pdbx_strand_id
1 'polypeptide(L)' 'MSIRIKIEILVAPGCSSRQQTETLVADLLTGAKIEAGVETMVIENADQAEEAGFLGSPSVRINGIDVEVAARDRREFGLG' A
#
# COMPACT_ATOMS: atom_id res chain seq x y z
N MET A 1 -14.94 12.80 -16.84
CA MET A 1 -14.26 11.50 -16.99
C MET A 1 -13.58 11.23 -15.66
N SER A 2 -14.27 10.57 -14.72
CA SER A 2 -13.71 10.32 -13.39
C SER A 2 -12.79 9.10 -13.50
N ILE A 3 -11.49 9.34 -13.43
CA ILE A 3 -10.51 8.26 -13.27
C ILE A 3 -10.75 7.69 -11.88
N ARG A 4 -11.26 6.47 -11.77
CA ARG A 4 -11.33 5.78 -10.48
C ARG A 4 -9.92 5.30 -10.14
N ILE A 5 -9.26 6.03 -9.24
CA ILE A 5 -7.96 5.64 -8.72
C ILE A 5 -8.20 4.62 -7.59
N LYS A 6 -7.54 3.47 -7.67
CA LYS A 6 -7.51 2.48 -6.58
C LYS A 6 -6.21 2.66 -5.81
N ILE A 7 -6.30 2.82 -4.50
CA ILE A 7 -5.15 2.92 -3.60
C ILE A 7 -5.19 1.72 -2.66
N GLU A 8 -4.10 0.98 -2.60
CA GLU A 8 -3.99 -0.22 -1.79
C GLU A 8 -2.85 -0.02 -0.80
N ILE A 9 -3.14 -0.17 0.49
CA ILE A 9 -2.17 -0.02 1.58
C ILE A 9 -1.90 -1.41 2.15
N LEU A 10 -0.71 -1.95 1.92
CA LEU A 10 -0.28 -3.24 2.43
C LEU A 10 0.52 -3.02 3.71
N VAL A 11 0.14 -3.72 4.78
CA VAL A 11 0.79 -3.59 6.10
C VAL A 11 0.98 -4.95 6.75
N ALA A 12 2.09 -5.11 7.46
CA ALA A 12 2.31 -6.29 8.31
C ALA A 12 1.48 -6.19 9.62
N PRO A 13 1.09 -7.32 10.23
CA PRO A 13 0.43 -7.33 11.52
C PRO A 13 1.31 -6.66 12.59
N GLY A 14 0.73 -5.73 13.35
CA GLY A 14 1.46 -4.99 14.40
C GLY A 14 2.30 -3.81 13.91
N CYS A 15 2.21 -3.42 12.63
CA CYS A 15 2.93 -2.24 12.13
C CYS A 15 2.39 -0.94 12.72
N SER A 16 3.20 -0.28 13.55
CA SER A 16 2.90 1.01 14.18
C SER A 16 2.58 2.11 13.17
N SER A 17 3.18 2.02 11.98
CA SER A 17 3.06 3.02 10.91
C SER A 17 1.77 2.90 10.08
N ARG A 18 0.93 1.89 10.32
CA ARG A 18 -0.33 1.69 9.58
C ARG A 18 -1.23 2.93 9.65
N GLN A 19 -1.55 3.37 10.86
CA GLN A 19 -2.51 4.45 11.08
C GLN A 19 -1.99 5.80 10.54
N GLN A 20 -0.67 6.02 10.65
CA GLN A 20 -0.01 7.19 10.06
C GLN A 20 -0.10 7.18 8.52
N THR A 21 0.10 6.01 7.90
CA THR A 21 0.03 5.84 6.44
C THR A 21 -1.40 6.06 5.93
N GLU A 22 -2.40 5.46 6.58
CA GLU A 22 -3.82 5.66 6.24
C GLU A 22 -4.23 7.14 6.34
N THR A 23 -3.77 7.83 7.38
CA THR A 23 -4.04 9.26 7.59
C THR A 23 -3.41 10.12 6.50
N LEU A 24 -2.14 9.85 6.16
CA LEU A 24 -1.42 10.59 5.14
C LEU A 24 -2.04 10.42 3.74
N VAL A 25 -2.47 9.20 3.40
CA VAL A 25 -3.18 8.93 2.13
C VAL A 25 -4.50 9.70 2.09
N ALA A 26 -5.28 9.69 3.17
CA ALA A 26 -6.55 10.42 3.24
C ALA A 26 -6.37 11.94 3.13
N ASP A 27 -5.36 12.49 3.79
CA ASP A 27 -5.03 13.92 3.74
C ASP A 27 -4.63 14.36 2.33
N LEU A 28 -3.75 13.58 1.67
CA LEU A 28 -3.33 13.83 0.30
C LEU A 28 -4.50 13.77 -0.70
N LEU A 29 -5.39 12.79 -0.56
CA LEU A 29 -6.58 12.67 -1.41
C LEU A 29 -7.52 13.87 -1.24
N THR A 30 -7.72 14.30 0.01
CA THR A 30 -8.55 15.45 0.35
C THR A 30 -7.94 16.74 -0.22
N GLY A 31 -6.64 16.95 0.00
CA GLY A 31 -5.91 18.11 -0.51
C GLY A 31 -5.86 18.18 -2.03
N ALA A 32 -5.73 17.04 -2.70
CA ALA A 32 -5.73 16.94 -4.16
C ALA A 32 -7.14 16.92 -4.79
N LYS A 33 -8.20 16.82 -3.98
CA LYS A 33 -9.60 16.65 -4.42
C LYS A 33 -9.78 15.47 -5.37
N ILE A 34 -9.11 14.36 -5.06
CA ILE A 34 -9.16 13.13 -5.83
C ILE A 34 -10.14 12.16 -5.18
N GLU A 35 -11.10 11.67 -5.96
CA GLU A 35 -11.95 10.56 -5.55
C GLU A 35 -11.24 9.23 -5.86
N ALA A 36 -10.77 8.55 -4.81
CA ALA A 36 -10.10 7.26 -4.92
C ALA A 36 -10.69 6.25 -3.92
N GLY A 37 -10.72 4.97 -4.31
CA GLY A 37 -11.03 3.88 -3.39
C GLY A 37 -9.76 3.48 -2.64
N VAL A 38 -9.76 3.61 -1.30
CA VAL A 38 -8.64 3.21 -0.46
C VAL A 38 -8.99 1.87 0.20
N GLU A 39 -8.16 0.85 -0.03
CA GLU A 39 -8.28 -0.46 0.60
C GLU A 39 -7.00 -0.77 1.39
N THR A 40 -7.16 -1.16 2.66
CA THR A 40 -6.04 -1.60 3.50
C THR A 40 -6.03 -3.12 3.57
N MET A 41 -4.93 -3.75 3.15
CA MET A 41 -4.72 -5.19 3.23
C MET A 41 -3.65 -5.50 4.29
N VAL A 42 -4.00 -6.36 5.24
CA VAL A 42 -3.05 -6.85 6.24
C VAL A 42 -2.43 -8.14 5.69
N ILE A 43 -1.10 -8.15 5.56
CA ILE A 43 -0.33 -9.29 5.09
C ILE A 43 0.13 -10.07 6.32
N GLU A 44 -0.60 -11.12 6.67
CA GLU A 44 -0.44 -11.85 7.94
C GLU A 44 0.68 -12.89 7.90
N ASN A 45 1.03 -13.39 6.71
CA ASN A 45 2.00 -14.46 6.54
C ASN A 45 2.85 -14.29 5.27
N ALA A 46 3.92 -15.06 5.17
CA ALA A 46 4.86 -15.01 4.05
C ALA A 46 4.23 -15.41 2.71
N ASP A 47 3.26 -16.34 2.72
CA ASP A 47 2.54 -16.78 1.53
C ASP A 47 1.74 -15.62 0.91
N GLN A 48 0.98 -14.89 1.75
CA GLN A 48 0.31 -13.65 1.37
C GLN A 48 1.31 -12.57 0.92
N ALA A 49 2.51 -12.53 1.52
CA ALA A 49 3.53 -11.58 1.10
C ALA A 49 4.08 -11.90 -0.29
N GLU A 50 4.28 -13.17 -0.62
CA GLU A 50 4.71 -13.61 -1.95
C GLU A 50 3.60 -13.39 -2.99
N GLU A 51 2.37 -13.81 -2.70
CA GLU A 51 1.21 -13.63 -3.60
C GLU A 51 0.94 -12.14 -3.87
N ALA A 52 1.03 -11.31 -2.83
CA ALA A 52 0.86 -9.88 -2.96
C ALA A 52 2.11 -9.19 -3.52
N GLY A 53 3.27 -9.83 -3.62
CA GLY A 53 4.54 -9.16 -3.94
C GLY A 53 4.94 -8.10 -2.91
N PHE A 54 4.62 -8.34 -1.64
CA PHE A 54 4.90 -7.48 -0.50
C PHE A 54 6.37 -7.59 -0.09
N LEU A 55 7.10 -6.48 -0.25
CA LEU A 55 8.54 -6.41 0.01
C LEU A 55 8.86 -5.86 1.41
N GLY A 56 7.87 -5.30 2.11
CA GLY A 56 8.03 -4.72 3.44
C GLY A 56 6.90 -3.77 3.83
N SER A 57 6.76 -3.55 5.14
CA SER A 57 5.72 -2.69 5.71
C SER A 57 6.26 -1.29 6.02
N PRO A 58 5.50 -0.21 5.74
CA PRO A 58 4.26 -0.15 4.94
C PRO A 58 4.55 -0.05 3.43
N SER A 59 3.72 -0.67 2.59
CA SER A 59 3.74 -0.51 1.13
C SER A 59 2.45 0.13 0.65
N VAL A 60 2.53 1.08 -0.30
CA VAL A 60 1.36 1.77 -0.85
C VAL A 60 1.36 1.63 -2.36
N ARG A 61 0.25 1.17 -2.94
CA ARG A 61 0.09 0.98 -4.38
C ARG A 61 -1.02 1.85 -4.91
N ILE A 62 -0.80 2.34 -6.13
CA ILE A 62 -1.77 3.09 -6.90
C ILE A 62 -2.04 2.29 -8.17
N ASN A 63 -3.27 1.82 -8.32
CA ASN A 63 -3.69 0.95 -9.42
C ASN A 63 -2.76 -0.28 -9.60
N GLY A 64 -2.40 -0.93 -8.49
CA GLY A 64 -1.50 -2.09 -8.49
C GLY A 64 -0.01 -1.78 -8.65
N ILE A 65 0.38 -0.51 -8.82
CA ILE A 65 1.79 -0.09 -8.96
C ILE A 65 2.27 0.51 -7.64
N ASP A 66 3.34 -0.03 -7.08
CA ASP A 66 3.94 0.52 -5.86
C ASP A 66 4.47 1.94 -6.06
N VAL A 67 4.21 2.83 -5.11
CA VAL A 67 4.71 4.22 -5.16
C VAL A 67 6.22 4.27 -4.94
N GLU A 68 6.78 3.30 -4.22
CA GLU A 68 8.22 3.21 -4.00
C GLU A 68 8.90 2.62 -5.25
N VAL A 69 9.63 3.46 -6.00
CA VAL A 69 10.28 3.04 -7.25
C VAL A 69 11.27 1.89 -7.02
N ALA A 70 11.96 1.89 -5.89
CA ALA A 70 12.87 0.82 -5.50
C ALA A 70 12.15 -0.51 -5.22
N ALA A 71 10.87 -0.47 -4.83
CA ALA A 71 10.05 -1.66 -4.63
C ALA A 71 9.60 -2.29 -5.97
N ARG A 72 9.67 -1.56 -7.09
CA ARG A 72 9.22 -2.08 -8.40
C ARG A 72 10.18 -3.09 -9.02
N ASP A 73 11.46 -3.03 -8.67
CA ASP A 73 12.51 -3.91 -9.23
C ASP A 73 12.95 -5.01 -8.24
N ARG A 74 12.52 -4.91 -6.98
CA ARG A 74 12.87 -5.87 -5.93
C ARG A 74 12.04 -7.15 -6.02
N ARG A 75 12.71 -8.29 -5.84
CA ARG A 75 12.13 -9.64 -5.81
C ARG A 75 12.25 -10.31 -4.43
N GLU A 76 12.62 -9.54 -3.42
CA GLU A 76 12.84 -10.02 -2.05
C GLU A 76 11.56 -9.81 -1.24
N PHE A 77 10.67 -10.80 -1.28
CA PHE A 77 9.39 -10.78 -0.55
C PHE A 77 9.60 -11.27 0.88
N GLY A 78 9.06 -10.56 1.87
CA GLY A 78 9.28 -10.94 3.26
C GLY A 78 8.58 -10.08 4.30
N LEU A 79 8.08 -10.74 5.33
CA LEU A 79 7.77 -10.13 6.63
C LEU A 79 9.07 -10.18 7.44
N GLY A 80 9.92 -9.18 7.28
CA GLY A 80 11.16 -9.05 8.05
C GLY A 80 10.91 -9.04 9.56
#